data_AF-A0A2D2H075-F1
#
_entry.id   AF-A0A2D2H075-F1
#
_cell.length_a   1.000
_cell.length_b   1.000
_cell.length_c   1.000
_cell.angle_alpha   90.00
_cell.angle_beta   90.00
_cell.angle_gamma   90.00
#
_symmetry.space_group_name_H-M   'P 1'
#
loop_
_entity.id
_entity.type
_entity.pdbx_description
1 polymer ?
#
loop_
_entity_poly.entity_id
_entity_poly.type
_entity_poly.pdbx_seq_one_letter_code
_entity_poly.pdbx_strand_id
1 'polypeptide(L)'
;MRDFTQGGNDLIVGGSGDSHSNPLAFGDAYEMHGFAHGGDDRILGGSGTVYGDAFTMDGFTVGGDDMITAGSLRKSVFGDAATLSGFARGGNDHIQVADSWAEVYVYGDGALSGFARGGNDHIVGGANSPTRSSWATVP
;
A
#
# COMPACT_ATOMS: atom_id res chain seq x y z
N MET A 1 -1.92 5.00 -14.46
CA MET A 1 -2.80 6.19 -14.57
C MET A 1 -1.98 7.45 -14.76
N ARG A 2 -2.52 8.46 -15.45
CA ARG A 2 -1.80 9.71 -15.78
C ARG A 2 -2.74 10.91 -15.79
N ASP A 3 -2.18 12.10 -15.66
CA ASP A 3 -2.89 13.38 -15.73
C ASP A 3 -4.08 13.41 -14.76
N PHE A 4 -5.26 13.86 -15.16
CA PHE A 4 -6.41 14.07 -14.26
C PHE A 4 -7.30 12.81 -14.12
N THR A 5 -6.70 11.63 -14.07
CA THR A 5 -7.45 10.36 -13.92
C THR A 5 -7.74 10.07 -12.45
N GLN A 6 -8.90 9.44 -12.19
CA GLN A 6 -9.34 9.02 -10.87
C GLN A 6 -9.46 7.50 -10.84
N GLY A 7 -8.94 6.93 -9.76
CA GLY A 7 -9.05 5.53 -9.38
C GLY A 7 -10.47 5.14 -9.00
N GLY A 8 -10.73 3.84 -8.94
CA GLY A 8 -12.00 3.28 -8.49
C GLY A 8 -11.91 2.93 -7.01
N ASN A 9 -13.01 3.00 -6.28
CA ASN A 9 -13.06 2.43 -4.93
C ASN A 9 -13.42 0.94 -5.06
N ASP A 10 -12.42 0.09 -5.12
CA ASP A 10 -12.52 -1.31 -5.49
C ASP A 10 -12.52 -2.25 -4.28
N LEU A 11 -13.04 -3.47 -4.51
CA LEU A 11 -12.86 -4.60 -3.62
C LEU A 11 -11.93 -5.59 -4.28
N ILE A 12 -10.72 -5.72 -3.74
CA ILE A 12 -9.69 -6.59 -4.27
C ILE A 12 -9.50 -7.78 -3.33
N VAL A 13 -9.66 -8.98 -3.88
CA VAL A 13 -9.42 -10.23 -3.16
C VAL A 13 -8.19 -10.91 -3.75
N GLY A 14 -7.06 -10.70 -3.08
CA GLY A 14 -5.79 -11.33 -3.38
C GLY A 14 -5.87 -12.85 -3.21
N GLY A 15 -5.28 -13.57 -4.15
CA GLY A 15 -5.27 -15.03 -4.14
C GLY A 15 -4.41 -15.61 -3.02
N SER A 16 -4.80 -16.79 -2.55
CA SER A 16 -3.93 -17.66 -1.74
C SER A 16 -2.99 -18.41 -2.68
N GLY A 17 -1.71 -18.06 -2.63
CA GLY A 17 -0.64 -18.76 -3.31
C GLY A 17 0.27 -19.50 -2.31
N ASP A 18 1.07 -20.43 -2.82
CA ASP A 18 2.08 -21.13 -2.02
C ASP A 18 3.32 -20.24 -1.81
N SER A 19 4.29 -20.70 -1.01
CA SER A 19 5.53 -19.97 -0.72
C SER A 19 6.37 -19.59 -1.95
N HIS A 20 6.11 -20.20 -3.12
CA HIS A 20 6.83 -19.92 -4.38
C HIS A 20 6.12 -18.90 -5.26
N SER A 21 4.85 -18.62 -4.99
CA SER A 21 4.09 -17.58 -5.67
C SER A 21 4.37 -16.19 -5.09
N ASN A 22 4.36 -15.19 -5.97
CA ASN A 22 4.47 -13.78 -5.62
C ASN A 22 3.27 -13.01 -6.19
N PRO A 23 2.03 -13.28 -5.72
CA PRO A 23 0.89 -12.51 -6.18
C PRO A 23 1.08 -11.04 -5.79
N LEU A 24 0.69 -10.16 -6.71
CA LEU A 24 0.70 -8.71 -6.55
C LEU A 24 -0.74 -8.21 -6.59
N ALA A 25 -1.08 -7.30 -5.69
CA ALA A 25 -2.33 -6.55 -5.71
C ALA A 25 -2.00 -5.06 -5.75
N PHE A 26 -2.68 -4.34 -6.64
CA PHE A 26 -2.69 -2.88 -6.75
C PHE A 26 -4.15 -2.48 -6.74
N GLY A 27 -4.52 -1.46 -5.97
CA GLY A 27 -5.83 -0.83 -6.01
C GLY A 27 -6.21 -0.36 -7.39
N ASP A 28 -5.42 0.60 -7.86
CA ASP A 28 -5.77 1.36 -9.05
C ASP A 28 -4.89 1.06 -10.25
N ALA A 29 -3.58 1.06 -10.03
CA ALA A 29 -2.64 1.04 -11.14
C ALA A 29 -1.27 0.49 -10.76
N TYR A 30 -0.54 0.02 -11.78
CA TYR A 30 0.88 -0.24 -11.58
C TYR A 30 1.66 1.06 -11.31
N GLU A 31 1.38 2.15 -12.04
CA GLU A 31 2.04 3.45 -11.86
C GLU A 31 1.02 4.60 -11.95
N MET A 32 1.19 5.64 -11.15
CA MET A 32 0.39 6.87 -11.16
C MET A 32 1.31 8.09 -11.35
N HIS A 33 0.93 8.98 -12.26
CA HIS A 33 1.71 10.18 -12.58
C HIS A 33 0.82 11.42 -12.75
N GLY A 34 1.44 12.59 -12.66
CA GLY A 34 0.80 13.85 -13.02
C GLY A 34 -0.15 14.32 -11.93
N PHE A 35 -1.46 14.34 -12.19
CA PHE A 35 -2.48 14.77 -11.23
C PHE A 35 -3.46 13.64 -10.90
N ALA A 36 -3.00 12.39 -11.01
CA ALA A 36 -3.87 11.24 -10.85
C ALA A 36 -4.21 11.06 -9.37
N HIS A 37 -5.45 10.67 -9.09
CA HIS A 37 -5.94 10.42 -7.74
C HIS A 37 -6.34 8.96 -7.61
N GLY A 38 -5.92 8.32 -6.53
CA GLY A 38 -6.32 6.98 -6.18
C GLY A 38 -7.78 6.92 -5.70
N GLY A 39 -8.33 5.72 -5.65
CA GLY A 39 -9.60 5.41 -5.02
C GLY A 39 -9.40 4.82 -3.62
N ASP A 40 -10.45 4.84 -2.80
CA ASP A 40 -10.40 4.21 -1.47
C ASP A 40 -10.76 2.73 -1.58
N ASP A 41 -9.75 1.87 -1.51
CA ASP A 41 -9.85 0.44 -1.78
C ASP A 41 -10.03 -0.41 -0.53
N ARG A 42 -10.68 -1.55 -0.73
CA ARG A 42 -10.74 -2.65 0.24
C ARG A 42 -9.93 -3.81 -0.28
N ILE A 43 -8.76 -4.06 0.31
CA ILE A 43 -7.83 -5.06 -0.17
C ILE A 43 -7.67 -6.20 0.83
N LEU A 44 -8.09 -7.40 0.43
CA LEU A 44 -7.77 -8.65 1.11
C LEU A 44 -6.51 -9.23 0.45
N GLY A 45 -5.33 -8.86 0.94
CA GLY A 45 -4.05 -9.14 0.27
C GLY A 45 -3.68 -10.61 0.09
N GLY A 46 -4.31 -11.50 0.86
CA GLY A 46 -3.98 -12.92 0.85
C GLY A 46 -2.49 -13.14 1.11
N SER A 47 -1.84 -13.97 0.31
CA SER A 47 -0.41 -14.29 0.47
C SER A 47 0.51 -13.42 -0.40
N GLY A 48 0.03 -12.28 -0.90
CA GLY A 48 0.72 -11.43 -1.87
C GLY A 48 1.38 -10.19 -1.28
N THR A 49 2.14 -9.51 -2.13
CA THR A 49 2.54 -8.13 -1.89
C THR A 49 1.38 -7.22 -2.27
N VAL A 50 1.06 -6.26 -1.41
CA VAL A 50 -0.06 -5.34 -1.61
C VAL A 50 0.44 -3.91 -1.69
N TYR A 51 -0.13 -3.17 -2.62
CA TYR A 51 -0.09 -1.72 -2.71
C TYR A 51 -1.55 -1.26 -2.69
N GLY A 52 -1.89 -0.32 -1.83
CA GLY A 52 -3.21 0.30 -1.80
C GLY A 52 -3.50 0.95 -3.11
N ASP A 53 -2.75 1.98 -3.52
CA ASP A 53 -2.96 2.58 -4.84
C ASP A 53 -2.12 1.92 -5.94
N ALA A 54 -0.79 1.94 -5.79
CA ALA A 54 0.13 1.73 -6.91
C ALA A 54 1.56 1.30 -6.54
N PHE A 55 2.33 0.80 -7.50
CA PHE A 55 3.76 0.55 -7.26
C PHE A 55 4.56 1.86 -7.10
N THR A 56 4.27 2.83 -7.97
CA THR A 56 4.97 4.13 -8.03
C THR A 56 3.98 5.27 -8.17
N MET A 57 4.21 6.33 -7.41
CA MET A 57 3.48 7.60 -7.48
C MET A 57 4.45 8.78 -7.65
N ASP A 58 4.21 9.64 -8.64
CA ASP A 58 4.99 10.86 -8.82
C ASP A 58 4.19 12.05 -9.38
N GLY A 59 4.85 13.22 -9.38
CA GLY A 59 4.23 14.47 -9.79
C GLY A 59 3.38 15.03 -8.66
N PHE A 60 2.10 15.26 -8.89
CA PHE A 60 1.11 15.77 -7.93
C PHE A 60 0.02 14.72 -7.64
N THR A 61 0.37 13.43 -7.72
CA THR A 61 -0.58 12.36 -7.43
C THR A 61 -1.01 12.35 -5.97
N VAL A 62 -2.20 11.84 -5.72
CA VAL A 62 -2.77 11.68 -4.37
C VAL A 62 -3.28 10.25 -4.25
N GLY A 63 -2.89 9.54 -3.19
CA GLY A 63 -3.39 8.22 -2.86
C GLY A 63 -4.78 8.25 -2.21
N GLY A 64 -5.48 7.13 -2.22
CA GLY A 64 -6.72 6.90 -1.50
C GLY A 64 -6.52 6.54 -0.03
N ASP A 65 -7.59 6.56 0.76
CA ASP A 65 -7.57 6.08 2.14
C ASP A 65 -8.00 4.60 2.18
N ASP A 66 -7.03 3.67 2.19
CA ASP A 66 -7.27 2.26 1.95
C ASP A 66 -7.54 1.43 3.21
N MET A 67 -8.32 0.36 3.05
CA MET A 67 -8.53 -0.68 4.07
C MET A 67 -7.86 -1.97 3.63
N ILE A 68 -6.69 -2.26 4.21
CA ILE A 68 -5.85 -3.38 3.79
C ILE A 68 -5.81 -4.45 4.89
N THR A 69 -6.23 -5.67 4.56
CA THR A 69 -5.95 -6.87 5.36
C THR A 69 -4.80 -7.65 4.73
N ALA A 70 -3.62 -7.51 5.33
CA ALA A 70 -2.43 -8.25 4.95
C ALA A 70 -2.51 -9.70 5.45
N GLY A 71 -2.15 -10.67 4.60
CA GLY A 71 -2.07 -12.06 5.05
C GLY A 71 -0.73 -12.43 5.68
N SER A 72 -0.53 -13.73 5.84
CA SER A 72 0.37 -14.32 6.84
C SER A 72 1.71 -14.81 6.30
N LEU A 73 2.11 -14.45 5.07
CA LEU A 73 3.38 -14.85 4.46
C LEU A 73 4.37 -13.68 4.39
N ARG A 74 5.67 -14.00 4.28
CA ARG A 74 6.79 -13.03 4.23
C ARG A 74 6.73 -12.09 3.01
N LYS A 75 5.79 -11.16 3.00
CA LYS A 75 5.53 -10.20 1.92
C LYS A 75 5.46 -8.79 2.49
N SER A 76 5.46 -7.84 1.57
CA SER A 76 5.35 -6.43 1.89
C SER A 76 3.93 -5.94 1.66
N VAL A 77 3.47 -5.08 2.53
CA VAL A 77 2.24 -4.32 2.35
C VAL A 77 2.62 -2.85 2.46
N PHE A 78 2.18 -2.10 1.47
CA PHE A 78 2.24 -0.65 1.42
C PHE A 78 0.79 -0.17 1.48
N GLY A 79 0.55 0.82 2.32
CA GLY A 79 -0.65 1.65 2.34
C GLY A 79 -0.86 2.24 0.96
N ASP A 80 -0.10 3.26 0.54
CA ASP A 80 -0.25 3.77 -0.83
C ASP A 80 0.59 3.00 -1.87
N ALA A 81 1.91 3.18 -1.78
CA ALA A 81 2.83 2.82 -2.83
C ALA A 81 4.23 2.46 -2.34
N ALA A 82 4.96 1.72 -3.17
CA ALA A 82 6.36 1.38 -2.88
C ALA A 82 7.26 2.62 -2.88
N THR A 83 6.95 3.58 -3.76
CA THR A 83 7.72 4.81 -3.94
C THR A 83 6.81 5.99 -4.23
N LEU A 84 7.01 7.08 -3.48
CA LEU A 84 6.36 8.36 -3.68
C LEU A 84 7.42 9.42 -3.95
N SER A 85 7.28 10.19 -5.03
CA SER A 85 8.26 11.20 -5.42
C SER A 85 7.64 12.48 -5.97
N GLY A 86 8.46 13.52 -6.14
CA GLY A 86 7.97 14.82 -6.62
C GLY A 86 7.17 15.54 -5.53
N PHE A 87 5.88 15.76 -5.77
CA PHE A 87 4.91 16.34 -4.84
C PHE A 87 3.77 15.36 -4.50
N ALA A 88 3.98 14.05 -4.75
CA ALA A 88 3.01 13.01 -4.47
C ALA A 88 2.61 13.00 -2.99
N ARG A 89 1.36 12.62 -2.70
CA ARG A 89 0.83 12.49 -1.34
C ARG A 89 0.19 11.13 -1.16
N GLY A 90 0.53 10.45 -0.08
CA GLY A 90 -0.23 9.31 0.39
C GLY A 90 -1.55 9.73 1.07
N GLY A 91 -2.51 8.81 1.09
CA GLY A 91 -3.72 8.80 1.91
C GLY A 91 -3.45 8.14 3.26
N ASN A 92 -4.49 8.04 4.09
CA ASN A 92 -4.39 7.57 5.47
C ASN A 92 -4.95 6.16 5.58
N ASP A 93 -4.06 5.19 5.66
CA ASP A 93 -4.46 3.80 5.48
C ASP A 93 -4.76 3.08 6.79
N HIS A 94 -5.73 2.19 6.73
CA HIS A 94 -6.03 1.24 7.80
C HIS A 94 -5.49 -0.14 7.42
N ILE A 95 -4.36 -0.51 8.00
CA ILE A 95 -3.67 -1.76 7.68
C ILE A 95 -3.77 -2.73 8.85
N GLN A 96 -4.37 -3.89 8.62
CA GLN A 96 -4.45 -4.99 9.57
C GLN A 96 -3.66 -6.19 9.07
N VAL A 97 -2.72 -6.68 9.88
CA VAL A 97 -1.97 -7.90 9.59
C VAL A 97 -2.63 -9.10 10.26
N ALA A 98 -2.92 -10.14 9.48
CA ALA A 98 -3.43 -11.40 10.01
C ALA A 98 -2.36 -12.11 10.87
N ASP A 99 -2.83 -12.85 11.88
CA ASP A 99 -1.95 -13.64 12.74
C ASP A 99 -1.09 -14.62 11.93
N SER A 100 0.23 -14.55 12.13
CA SER A 100 1.19 -15.38 11.41
C SER A 100 2.44 -15.63 12.23
N TRP A 101 3.16 -16.70 11.89
CA TRP A 101 4.51 -16.97 12.42
C TRP A 101 5.60 -16.41 11.50
N ALA A 102 5.21 -15.74 10.41
CA ALA A 102 6.09 -15.21 9.39
C ALA A 102 6.24 -13.70 9.55
N GLU A 103 7.43 -13.19 9.29
CA GLU A 103 7.69 -11.75 9.30
C GLU A 103 7.00 -11.08 8.11
N VAL A 104 6.10 -10.14 8.35
CA VAL A 104 5.44 -9.32 7.34
C VAL A 104 6.00 -7.91 7.43
N TYR A 105 6.39 -7.34 6.29
CA TYR A 105 6.85 -5.95 6.24
C TYR A 105 5.65 -5.07 5.93
N VAL A 106 5.35 -4.13 6.82
CA VAL A 106 4.23 -3.21 6.63
C VAL A 106 4.75 -1.79 6.65
N TYR A 107 4.40 -1.08 5.60
CA TYR A 107 4.68 0.30 5.36
C TYR A 107 3.31 0.98 5.26
N GLY A 108 3.15 2.09 5.97
CA GLY A 108 2.07 3.01 5.68
C GLY A 108 2.34 3.58 4.29
N ASP A 109 3.33 4.47 4.21
CA ASP A 109 3.91 4.84 2.92
C ASP A 109 5.23 4.13 2.64
N GLY A 110 5.53 3.90 1.36
CA GLY A 110 6.83 3.44 0.91
C GLY A 110 7.91 4.54 0.96
N ALA A 111 8.88 4.44 0.05
CA ALA A 111 10.00 5.38 0.05
C ALA A 111 9.57 6.77 -0.44
N LEU A 112 9.73 7.78 0.42
CA LEU A 112 9.44 9.18 0.10
C LEU A 112 10.68 9.90 -0.44
N SER A 113 10.50 10.71 -1.50
CA SER A 113 11.58 11.54 -2.08
C SER A 113 11.07 12.87 -2.66
N GLY A 114 11.96 13.85 -2.77
CA GLY A 114 11.59 15.20 -3.22
C GLY A 114 10.78 15.94 -2.15
N PHE A 115 9.58 16.39 -2.53
CA PHE A 115 8.58 16.99 -1.65
C PHE A 115 7.38 16.06 -1.38
N ALA A 116 7.53 14.77 -1.69
CA ALA A 116 6.49 13.79 -1.44
C ALA A 116 6.21 13.69 0.07
N ARG A 117 4.95 13.41 0.41
CA ARG A 117 4.51 13.25 1.79
C ARG A 117 3.70 11.97 1.91
N GLY A 118 3.88 11.32 3.04
CA GLY A 118 3.01 10.23 3.40
C GLY A 118 1.72 10.68 4.07
N GLY A 119 0.84 9.73 4.34
CA GLY A 119 -0.34 9.92 5.17
C GLY A 119 -0.15 9.57 6.64
N ASN A 120 -1.27 9.50 7.36
CA ASN A 120 -1.32 9.12 8.78
C ASN A 120 -1.91 7.72 8.92
N ASP A 121 -1.08 6.71 8.78
CA ASP A 121 -1.55 5.34 8.73
C ASP A 121 -1.79 4.74 10.12
N HIS A 122 -2.81 3.90 10.17
CA HIS A 122 -3.16 3.11 11.35
C HIS A 122 -2.85 1.64 11.10
N ILE A 123 -1.71 1.20 11.61
CA ILE A 123 -1.20 -0.17 11.43
C ILE A 123 -1.46 -1.02 12.69
N VAL A 124 -2.16 -2.14 12.53
CA VAL A 124 -2.39 -3.14 13.57
C VAL A 124 -1.70 -4.45 13.20
N GLY A 125 -0.72 -4.86 14.01
CA GLY A 125 -0.04 -6.14 13.85
C GLY A 125 -0.83 -7.33 14.38
N GLY A 126 -0.58 -8.52 13.82
CA GLY A 126 -1.12 -9.78 14.33
C GLY A 126 -0.49 -10.19 15.67
N ALA A 127 -1.26 -10.84 16.54
CA ALA A 127 -0.89 -11.18 17.92
C ALA A 127 0.35 -12.07 18.05
N ASN A 128 0.73 -12.80 16.99
CA ASN A 128 1.91 -13.68 16.95
C ASN A 128 2.92 -13.32 15.85
N SER A 129 2.71 -12.22 15.12
CA SER A 129 3.54 -11.83 13.99
C SER A 129 4.63 -10.86 14.45
N PRO A 130 5.93 -11.12 14.17
CA PRO A 130 6.95 -10.09 14.32
C PRO A 130 6.74 -9.04 13.22
N THR A 131 5.93 -8.02 13.50
CA THR A 131 5.67 -6.91 12.59
C THR A 131 6.77 -5.86 12.69
N ARG A 132 7.40 -5.53 11.56
CA ARG A 132 8.28 -4.36 11.46
C ARG A 132 7.52 -3.27 10.70
N SER A 133 6.89 -2.36 11.45
CA SER A 133 6.25 -1.16 10.93
C SER A 133 7.26 -0.01 10.85
N SER A 134 7.43 0.63 9.71
CA SER A 134 8.16 1.91 9.63
C SER A 134 7.24 3.05 9.25
N TRP A 135 7.26 4.10 10.07
CA TRP A 135 6.56 5.36 9.87
C TRP A 135 7.56 6.29 9.15
N ALA A 136 7.59 6.27 7.83
CA ALA A 136 8.56 7.08 7.09
C ALA A 136 8.10 8.55 7.02
N THR A 137 8.02 9.24 8.16
CA THR A 137 7.89 10.70 8.16
C THR A 137 9.25 11.33 7.85
N VAL A 138 9.42 11.88 6.65
CA VAL A 138 10.52 12.82 6.36
C VAL A 138 10.09 14.21 6.85
N PRO A 139 10.95 14.99 7.53
CA PRO A 139 10.62 16.34 8.02
C PRO A 139 10.31 17.35 6.91
#